data_AF-A0A096B5K5-F1
#
_entry.id   AF-A0A096B5K5-F1
#
_cell.length_a   1.000
_cell.length_b   1.000
_cell.length_c   1.000
_cell.angle_alpha   90.00
_cell.angle_beta   90.00
_cell.angle_gamma   90.00
#
_symmetry.space_group_name_H-M   'P 1'
#
loop_
_entity.id
_entity.type
_entity.pdbx_description
1 polymer ?
#
loop_
_entity_poly.entity_id
_entity_poly.type
_entity_poly.pdbx_seq_one_letter_code
_entity_poly.pdbx_strand_id
1 'polypeptide(L)'
;MNGACLFLGILFLAAGIYFYSGKAVNHIAAWKTMPEEEKRKIHIRPLCRNVGMMIATSGIIFLLSGAWYAFRKSGFLWCMVGWMVLSGADVYWIGKSGRYQSSGK
;
A
#
# COMPACT_ATOMS: atom_id res chain seq x y z
N MET A 1 -25.96 3.87 4.76
CA MET A 1 -24.47 3.81 4.79
C MET A 1 -24.03 2.35 4.73
N ASN A 2 -22.88 2.00 4.15
CA ASN A 2 -22.41 0.61 4.13
C ASN A 2 -21.34 0.43 5.20
N GLY A 3 -21.71 -0.25 6.29
CA GLY A 3 -20.83 -0.46 7.43
C GLY A 3 -19.58 -1.28 7.10
N ALA A 4 -19.69 -2.27 6.20
CA ALA A 4 -18.55 -3.09 5.80
C ALA A 4 -17.50 -2.28 5.03
N CYS A 5 -17.93 -1.42 4.10
CA CYS A 5 -17.02 -0.54 3.37
C CYS A 5 -16.33 0.48 4.29
N LEU A 6 -17.05 1.03 5.28
CA LEU A 6 -16.46 1.94 6.26
C LEU A 6 -15.44 1.23 7.15
N PHE A 7 -15.79 0.04 7.66
CA PHE A 7 -14.88 -0.76 8.48
C PHE A 7 -13.60 -1.12 7.73
N LEU A 8 -13.72 -1.66 6.52
CA LEU A 8 -12.57 -1.99 5.67
C LEU A 8 -11.76 -0.75 5.30
N GLY A 9 -12.43 0.37 5.02
CA GLY A 9 -11.78 1.64 4.71
C GLY A 9 -10.93 2.17 5.86
N ILE A 10 -11.45 2.16 7.09
CA ILE A 10 -10.71 2.54 8.31
C ILE A 10 -9.54 1.59 8.52
N LEU A 11 -9.77 0.28 8.42
CA LEU A 11 -8.75 -0.75 8.61
C LEU A 11 -7.57 -0.54 7.64
N PHE A 12 -7.86 -0.37 6.35
CA PHE A 12 -6.84 -0.18 5.33
C PHE A 12 -6.14 1.17 5.46
N LEU A 13 -6.87 2.24 5.80
CA LEU A 13 -6.23 3.54 6.04
C LEU A 13 -5.25 3.47 7.23
N ALA A 14 -5.66 2.85 8.33
CA ALA A 14 -4.81 2.65 9.50
C ALA A 14 -3.58 1.79 9.17
N ALA A 15 -3.77 0.68 8.44
CA ALA A 15 -2.67 -0.15 7.97
C ALA A 15 -1.72 0.63 7.05
N GLY A 16 -2.25 1.40 6.10
CA GLY A 16 -1.47 2.24 5.19
C GLY A 16 -0.61 3.27 5.91
N ILE A 17 -1.16 3.96 6.91
CA ILE A 17 -0.43 4.91 7.77
C ILE A 17 0.68 4.20 8.56
N TYR A 18 0.39 3.01 9.08
CA TYR A 18 1.37 2.21 9.82
C TYR A 18 2.55 1.76 8.95
N PHE A 19 2.28 1.31 7.71
CA PHE A 19 3.31 1.02 6.71
C PHE A 19 4.07 2.28 6.29
N TYR A 20 3.37 3.40 6.08
CA TYR A 20 3.96 4.68 5.69
C TYR A 20 4.98 5.20 6.72
N SER A 21 4.71 4.95 8.00
CA SER A 21 5.60 5.28 9.11
C SER A 21 6.89 4.45 9.13
N GLY A 22 7.01 3.41 8.29
CA GLY A 22 8.17 2.50 8.23
C GLY A 22 8.29 1.53 9.41
N LYS A 23 7.39 1.62 10.40
CA LYS A 23 7.38 0.75 11.59
C LYS A 23 6.93 -0.68 11.26
N ALA A 24 6.10 -0.84 10.22
CA ALA A 24 5.60 -2.13 9.78
C ALA A 24 6.72 -3.12 9.41
N VAL A 25 7.84 -2.63 8.91
CA VAL A 25 9.04 -3.42 8.56
C VAL A 25 9.49 -4.33 9.70
N ASN A 26 9.42 -3.84 10.94
CA ASN A 26 9.83 -4.59 12.12
C ASN A 26 8.88 -5.73 12.49
N HIS A 27 7.74 -5.85 11.82
CA HIS A 27 6.79 -6.94 11.98
C HIS A 27 6.78 -7.89 10.77
N ILE A 28 7.47 -7.55 9.69
CA ILE A 28 7.60 -8.42 8.51
C ILE A 28 8.62 -9.51 8.85
N ALA A 29 8.14 -10.75 9.02
CA ALA A 29 9.01 -11.90 9.30
C ALA A 29 10.09 -12.07 8.22
N ALA A 30 9.74 -11.93 6.94
CA ALA A 30 10.68 -12.00 5.83
C ALA A 30 11.81 -10.95 5.93
N TRP A 31 11.51 -9.74 6.42
CA TRP A 31 12.54 -8.72 6.65
C TRP A 31 13.45 -9.09 7.83
N LYS A 32 12.93 -9.74 8.86
CA LYS A 32 13.74 -10.19 10.01
C LYS A 32 14.72 -11.29 9.64
N THR A 33 14.26 -12.27 8.86
CA THR A 33 15.04 -13.46 8.50
C THR A 33 16.00 -13.25 7.33
N MET A 34 15.87 -12.14 6.60
CA MET A 34 16.78 -11.80 5.51
C MET A 34 18.21 -11.53 6.04
N PRO A 35 19.28 -11.94 5.32
CA PRO A 35 20.65 -11.59 5.71
C PRO A 35 20.89 -10.07 5.70
N GLU A 36 21.73 -9.55 6.60
CA GLU A 36 22.02 -8.11 6.69
C GLU A 36 22.63 -7.54 5.41
N GLU A 37 23.39 -8.35 4.68
CA GLU A 37 23.96 -8.02 3.37
C GLU A 37 22.89 -7.79 2.28
N GLU A 38 21.75 -8.48 2.35
CA GLU A 38 20.61 -8.22 1.46
C GLU A 38 19.76 -7.05 1.95
N LYS A 39 19.58 -6.91 3.27
CA LYS A 39 18.88 -5.74 3.84
C LYS A 39 19.59 -4.44 3.48
N ARG A 40 20.93 -4.41 3.49
CA ARG A 40 21.73 -3.24 3.11
C ARG A 40 21.53 -2.85 1.65
N LYS A 41 21.21 -3.81 0.78
CA LYS A 41 20.88 -3.58 -0.63
C LYS A 41 19.47 -3.03 -0.83
N ILE A 42 18.64 -2.92 0.21
CA ILE A 42 17.24 -2.49 0.08
C ILE A 42 16.98 -1.22 0.90
N HIS A 43 16.55 -0.16 0.22
CA HIS A 43 15.98 1.02 0.85
C HIS A 43 14.55 0.74 1.32
N ILE A 44 14.43 0.07 2.47
CA ILE A 44 13.15 -0.43 2.97
C ILE A 44 12.18 0.67 3.40
N ARG A 45 12.68 1.81 3.90
CA ARG A 45 11.84 2.95 4.31
C ARG A 45 11.04 3.53 3.14
N PRO A 46 11.65 3.95 2.01
CA PRO A 46 10.88 4.45 0.87
C PRO A 46 9.99 3.36 0.25
N LEU A 47 10.39 2.09 0.30
CA LEU A 47 9.54 0.98 -0.15
C LEU A 47 8.27 0.84 0.69
N CYS A 48 8.40 0.83 2.02
CA CYS A 48 7.26 0.81 2.93
C CYS A 48 6.40 2.06 2.83
N ARG A 49 6.99 3.23 2.57
CA ARG A 49 6.23 4.46 2.31
C ARG A 49 5.36 4.33 1.07
N ASN A 50 5.89 3.74 0.00
CA ASN A 50 5.17 3.50 -1.24
C ASN A 50 4.01 2.51 -1.05
N VAL A 51 4.31 1.34 -0.47
CA VAL A 51 3.30 0.32 -0.14
C VAL A 51 2.22 0.89 0.78
N GLY A 52 2.62 1.65 1.80
CA GLY A 52 1.69 2.31 2.72
C GLY A 52 0.76 3.31 2.02
N MET A 53 1.26 4.08 1.05
CA MET A 53 0.42 4.95 0.22
C MET A 53 -0.59 4.15 -0.59
N MET A 54 -0.17 3.05 -1.25
CA MET A 54 -1.08 2.22 -2.05
C MET A 54 -2.21 1.61 -1.21
N ILE A 55 -1.89 1.13 0.00
CA ILE A 55 -2.88 0.60 0.95
C ILE A 55 -3.79 1.74 1.48
N ALA A 56 -3.24 2.91 1.79
CA ALA A 56 -4.05 4.05 2.22
C ALA A 56 -5.02 4.52 1.13
N THR A 57 -4.60 4.54 -0.14
CA THR A 57 -5.45 4.89 -1.27
C THR A 57 -6.62 3.92 -1.43
N SER A 58 -6.42 2.62 -1.24
CA SER A 58 -7.55 1.68 -1.23
C SER A 58 -8.50 1.94 -0.05
N GLY A 59 -7.96 2.21 1.14
CA GLY A 59 -8.74 2.60 2.31
C GLY A 59 -9.63 3.82 2.05
N ILE A 60 -9.10 4.86 1.40
CA ILE A 60 -9.86 6.05 1.01
C ILE A 60 -10.99 5.70 0.02
N ILE A 61 -10.73 4.85 -0.99
CA ILE A 61 -11.76 4.40 -1.95
C ILE A 61 -12.90 3.67 -1.22
N PHE A 62 -12.57 2.80 -0.26
CA PHE A 62 -13.56 2.10 0.57
C PHE A 62 -14.34 3.04 1.51
N LEU A 63 -13.68 4.03 2.11
CA LEU A 63 -14.33 5.06 2.94
C LEU A 63 -15.32 5.90 2.12
N LEU A 64 -14.89 6.39 0.96
CA LEU A 64 -15.74 7.16 0.04
C LEU A 64 -16.95 6.33 -0.42
N SER A 65 -16.73 5.05 -0.74
CA SER A 65 -17.81 4.12 -1.04
C SER A 65 -18.75 3.95 0.14
N GLY A 66 -18.24 3.84 1.37
CA GLY A 66 -19.02 3.69 2.60
C GLY A 66 -19.89 4.91 2.95
N ALA A 67 -19.34 6.11 2.77
CA ALA A 67 -19.95 7.39 3.11
C ALA A 67 -20.87 7.93 1.99
N TRP A 68 -20.58 7.65 0.72
CA TRP A 68 -21.28 8.26 -0.42
C TRP A 68 -21.99 7.22 -1.31
N TYR A 69 -23.33 7.24 -1.30
CA TYR A 69 -24.15 6.31 -2.08
C TYR A 69 -23.98 6.46 -3.61
N ALA A 70 -23.97 7.68 -4.16
CA ALA A 70 -23.82 7.90 -5.60
C ALA A 70 -22.46 7.40 -6.12
N PHE A 71 -21.37 7.67 -5.38
CA PHE A 71 -20.05 7.13 -5.70
C PHE A 71 -20.04 5.60 -5.67
N ARG A 72 -20.70 4.97 -4.69
CA ARG A 72 -20.79 3.50 -4.62
C ARG A 72 -21.47 2.89 -5.85
N LYS A 73 -22.52 3.52 -6.37
CA LYS A 73 -23.33 2.95 -7.47
C LYS A 73 -22.59 2.89 -8.79
N SER A 74 -21.76 3.90 -9.10
CA SER A 74 -21.10 4.00 -10.41
C SER A 74 -19.58 4.17 -10.32
N GLY A 75 -19.06 4.94 -9.36
CA GLY A 75 -17.63 5.28 -9.27
C GLY A 75 -16.77 4.20 -8.61
N PHE A 76 -17.29 3.50 -7.60
CA PHE A 76 -16.50 2.59 -6.78
C PHE A 76 -15.84 1.46 -7.58
N LEU A 77 -16.58 0.82 -8.49
CA LEU A 77 -16.05 -0.27 -9.31
C LEU A 77 -14.92 0.21 -10.22
N TRP A 78 -15.10 1.35 -10.89
CA TRP A 78 -14.06 1.93 -11.75
C TRP A 78 -12.83 2.38 -10.96
N CYS A 79 -13.01 2.94 -9.76
CA CYS A 79 -11.89 3.27 -8.87
C CYS A 79 -11.13 2.02 -8.41
N MET A 80 -11.82 0.91 -8.13
CA MET A 80 -11.18 -0.35 -7.77
C MET A 80 -10.38 -0.94 -8.93
N VAL A 81 -10.93 -0.92 -10.15
CA VAL A 81 -10.22 -1.35 -11.35
C VAL A 81 -8.99 -0.48 -11.60
N GLY A 82 -9.15 0.85 -11.56
CA GLY A 82 -8.04 1.79 -11.71
C GLY A 82 -6.96 1.59 -10.66
N TRP A 83 -7.34 1.41 -9.39
CA TRP A 83 -6.40 1.11 -8.31
C TRP A 83 -5.68 -0.23 -8.50
N MET A 84 -6.36 -1.28 -8.99
CA MET A 84 -5.71 -2.57 -9.30
C MET A 84 -4.70 -2.45 -10.44
N VAL A 85 -5.00 -1.68 -11.48
CA VAL A 85 -4.04 -1.44 -12.58
C VAL A 85 -2.84 -0.66 -12.06
N LEU A 86 -3.08 0.40 -11.27
CA LEU A 86 -2.02 1.21 -10.67
C LEU A 86 -1.16 0.40 -9.70
N SER A 87 -1.74 -0.48 -8.89
CA SER A 87 -0.99 -1.32 -7.96
C SER A 87 -0.18 -2.39 -8.66
N GLY A 88 -0.72 -3.00 -9.73
CA GLY A 88 0.04 -3.91 -10.58
C GLY A 88 1.22 -3.23 -11.26
N ALA A 89 1.01 -2.03 -11.80
CA ALA A 89 2.07 -1.22 -12.40
C ALA A 89 3.13 -0.80 -11.37
N ASP A 90 2.71 -0.40 -10.17
CA ASP A 90 3.60 -0.04 -9.07
C ASP A 90 4.52 -1.20 -8.68
N VAL A 91 3.95 -2.40 -8.48
CA VAL A 91 4.72 -3.62 -8.18
C VAL A 91 5.69 -3.98 -9.30
N TYR A 92 5.24 -3.93 -10.56
CA TYR A 92 6.11 -4.17 -11.71
C TYR A 92 7.27 -3.18 -11.76
N TRP A 93 7.00 -1.91 -11.46
CA TRP A 93 8.01 -0.85 -11.48
C TRP A 93 8.98 -0.93 -10.30
N ILE A 94 8.53 -1.35 -9.12
CA ILE A 94 9.39 -1.65 -7.96
C ILE A 94 10.45 -2.69 -8.36
N GLY A 95 10.05 -3.77 -9.03
CA GLY A 95 10.95 -4.85 -9.44
C GLY A 95 11.95 -4.45 -10.52
N LYS A 96 11.53 -3.61 -11.48
CA LYS A 96 12.34 -3.25 -12.65
C LYS A 96 13.23 -2.01 -12.45
N SER A 97 12.80 -1.04 -11.65
CA SER A 97 13.44 0.28 -11.61
C SER A 97 14.72 0.34 -10.78
N GLY A 98 14.98 -0.67 -9.93
CA GLY A 98 16.07 -0.60 -8.95
C GLY A 98 15.93 0.58 -7.95
N ARG A 99 14.80 1.29 -7.95
CA ARG A 99 14.57 2.52 -7.16
C ARG A 99 14.72 2.31 -5.65
N TYR A 100 14.45 1.09 -5.21
CA TYR A 100 14.57 0.67 -3.81
C TYR A 100 15.81 -0.18 -3.57
N GLN A 101 16.67 -0.36 -4.57
CA GLN A 101 17.96 -1.00 -4.39
C GLN A 101 18.99 0.06 -3.98
N SER A 102 19.70 -0.19 -2.89
CA SER A 102 20.86 0.60 -2.51
C SER A 102 21.99 0.24 -3.46
N SER A 103 22.42 1.20 -4.28
CA SER A 103 23.62 1.05 -5.10
C SER A 103 24.79 0.90 -4.14
N GLY A 104 25.23 -0.33 -3.90
CA GLY A 104 26.38 -0.63 -3.07
C GLY A 104 27.60 0.10 -3.62
N LYS A 105 27.97 1.19 -2.94
CA LYS A 105 29.36 1.56 -2.76
C LYS A 105 29.80 1.06 -1.39
#